data_AF-A0A950TBG7-F1
#
_entry.id   AF-A0A950TBG7-F1
#
_cell.length_a   1.000
_cell.length_b   1.000
_cell.length_c   1.000
_cell.angle_alpha   90.00
_cell.angle_beta   90.00
_cell.angle_gamma   90.00
#
_symmetry.space_group_name_H-M   'P 1'
#
loop_
_entity.id
_entity.type
_entity.pdbx_description
1 polymer ?
#
loop_
_entity_poly.entity_id
_entity_poly.type
_entity_poly.pdbx_seq_one_letter_code
_entity_poly.pdbx_strand_id
1 'polypeptide(L)'
;MNPGGVLTGLQQHLSDSERRARYYDAEGNLLPSFKTPEQGAATSVWASVAPELEGIGGLYLEDCQQAIPYNPEISTLTGYMPYALNADHAEQLWTIAEKLVEL
;
A
#
# COMPACT_ATOMS: atom_id res chain seq x y z
N MET A 1 -3.75 3.41 -3.34
CA MET A 1 -2.68 4.08 -2.57
C MET A 1 -2.07 3.07 -1.61
N ASN A 2 -0.74 3.09 -1.46
CA ASN A 2 0.03 2.23 -0.56
C ASN A 2 0.81 3.09 0.46
N PRO A 3 0.61 2.93 1.78
CA PRO A 3 1.36 3.67 2.81
C PRO A 3 2.79 3.12 3.02
N GLY A 4 3.11 1.93 2.51
CA GLY A 4 4.31 1.18 2.86
C GLY A 4 4.15 0.43 4.19
N GLY A 5 5.25 -0.17 4.68
CA GLY A 5 5.24 -0.95 5.91
C GLY A 5 5.21 -0.05 7.15
N VAL A 6 4.07 0.02 7.84
CA VAL A 6 3.94 0.72 9.13
C VAL A 6 3.53 -0.28 10.20
N LEU A 7 4.24 -0.29 11.34
CA LEU A 7 3.83 -1.08 12.49
C LEU A 7 2.61 -0.42 13.14
N THR A 8 1.45 -1.04 12.98
CA THR A 8 0.16 -0.61 13.52
C THR A 8 -0.49 -1.77 14.30
N GLY A 9 -1.77 -1.68 14.61
CA GLY A 9 -2.53 -2.81 15.17
C GLY A 9 -2.64 -4.01 14.23
N LEU A 10 -2.35 -3.86 12.93
CA LEU A 10 -2.46 -4.95 11.95
C LEU A 10 -1.60 -6.17 12.31
N GLN A 11 -0.42 -5.94 12.91
CA GLN A 11 0.55 -6.99 13.23
C GLN A 11 0.34 -7.61 14.63
N GLN A 12 -0.67 -7.17 15.39
CA GLN A 12 -0.81 -7.50 16.82
C GLN A 12 -1.07 -8.99 17.13
N HIS A 13 -1.51 -9.77 16.13
CA HIS A 13 -1.79 -11.20 16.29
C HIS A 13 -0.65 -12.11 15.82
N LEU A 14 0.47 -11.54 15.38
CA LEU A 14 1.68 -12.32 15.13
C LEU A 14 2.35 -12.67 16.45
N SER A 15 2.83 -13.91 16.54
CA SER A 15 3.68 -14.31 17.67
C SER A 15 4.97 -13.49 17.68
N ASP A 16 5.62 -13.41 18.85
CA ASP A 16 6.90 -12.69 18.98
C ASP A 16 7.99 -13.25 18.07
N SER A 17 8.02 -14.56 17.85
CA SER A 17 8.97 -15.19 16.93
C SER A 17 8.72 -14.79 15.49
N GLU A 18 7.46 -14.78 15.03
CA GLU A 18 7.11 -14.34 13.67
C GLU A 18 7.41 -12.85 13.47
N ARG A 19 7.06 -12.03 14.45
CA ARG A 19 7.28 -10.59 14.42
C ARG A 19 8.77 -10.28 14.32
N ARG A 20 9.60 -10.91 15.15
CA ARG A 20 11.07 -10.77 15.07
C ARG A 20 11.62 -11.25 13.74
N ALA A 21 11.23 -12.44 13.30
CA ALA A 21 11.74 -13.03 12.06
C ALA A 21 11.37 -12.23 10.79
N ARG A 22 10.25 -11.50 10.80
CA ARG A 22 9.78 -10.76 9.62
C ARG A 22 10.18 -9.28 9.61
N TYR A 23 10.32 -8.66 10.77
CA TYR A 23 10.39 -7.19 10.86
C TYR A 23 11.65 -6.66 11.54
N TYR A 24 12.47 -7.51 12.15
CA TYR A 24 13.66 -7.06 12.87
C TYR A 24 14.91 -7.73 12.31
N ASP A 25 16.05 -7.03 12.38
CA ASP A 25 17.37 -7.60 12.08
C ASP A 25 17.89 -8.47 13.25
N ALA A 26 19.11 -9.01 13.10
CA ALA A 26 19.71 -9.89 14.11
C ALA A 26 20.02 -9.15 15.42
N GLU A 27 20.22 -7.84 15.35
CA GLU A 27 20.51 -6.94 16.46
C GLU A 27 19.21 -6.45 17.16
N GLY A 28 18.05 -6.72 16.58
CA GLY A 28 16.75 -6.36 17.12
C GLY A 28 16.27 -4.95 16.71
N ASN A 29 16.86 -4.36 15.67
CA ASN A 29 16.37 -3.12 15.08
C ASN A 29 15.27 -3.41 14.05
N LEU A 30 14.30 -2.52 13.95
CA LEU A 30 13.27 -2.58 12.93
C LEU A 30 13.91 -2.45 11.54
N LEU A 31 13.47 -3.28 10.59
CA LEU A 31 14.00 -3.24 9.23
C LEU A 31 13.84 -1.85 8.61
N PRO A 32 14.84 -1.34 7.86
CA PRO A 32 14.80 0.02 7.28
C PRO A 32 13.65 0.29 6.31
N SER A 33 12.99 -0.76 5.81
CA SER A 33 11.82 -0.67 4.95
C SER A 33 10.55 -0.25 5.70
N PHE A 34 10.55 -0.30 7.02
CA PHE A 34 9.45 0.21 7.82
C PHE A 34 9.51 1.72 7.98
N LYS A 35 8.33 2.31 7.97
CA LYS A 35 8.08 3.74 8.10
C LYS A 35 7.52 4.08 9.48
N THR A 36 7.74 5.32 9.91
CA THR A 36 6.98 5.90 11.03
C THR A 36 5.51 6.09 10.62
N PRO A 37 4.58 6.26 11.58
CA PRO A 37 3.20 6.61 11.27
C PRO A 37 3.05 7.86 10.38
N GLU A 38 3.85 8.90 10.62
CA GLU A 38 3.85 10.14 9.84
C GLU A 38 4.29 9.90 8.40
N GLN A 39 5.35 9.11 8.20
CA GLN A 39 5.81 8.71 6.87
C GLN A 39 4.79 7.84 6.14
N GLY A 40 4.09 6.96 6.86
CA GLY A 40 3.02 6.14 6.31
C GLY A 40 1.79 6.95 5.87
N ALA A 41 1.47 8.03 6.59
CA ALA A 41 0.39 8.95 6.25
C ALA A 41 0.76 9.96 5.15
N ALA A 42 2.05 10.13 4.83
CA ALA A 42 2.51 11.17 3.92
C ALA A 42 1.81 11.10 2.54
N THR A 43 1.72 9.89 1.94
CA THR A 43 1.10 9.72 0.61
C THR A 43 -0.39 10.07 0.63
N SER A 44 -1.14 9.74 1.69
CA SER A 44 -2.57 10.10 1.76
C SER A 44 -2.76 11.60 1.95
N VAL A 45 -1.94 12.23 2.79
CA VAL A 45 -1.97 13.68 2.97
C VAL A 45 -1.66 14.38 1.67
N TRP A 46 -0.56 14.04 1.00
CA TRP A 46 -0.20 14.58 -0.31
C TRP A 46 -1.31 14.36 -1.33
N ALA A 47 -1.81 13.13 -1.48
CA ALA A 47 -2.90 12.82 -2.42
C ALA A 47 -4.18 13.63 -2.18
N SER A 48 -4.43 14.09 -0.95
CA SER A 48 -5.64 14.83 -0.59
C SER A 48 -5.53 16.33 -0.80
N VAL A 49 -4.31 16.89 -0.88
CA VAL A 49 -4.10 18.35 -0.84
C VAL A 49 -3.19 18.89 -1.95
N ALA A 50 -2.53 18.00 -2.71
CA ALA A 50 -1.60 18.38 -3.76
C ALA A 50 -2.34 19.03 -4.95
N PRO A 51 -2.06 20.30 -5.29
CA PRO A 51 -2.72 20.98 -6.41
C PRO A 51 -2.52 20.28 -7.76
N GLU A 52 -1.40 19.59 -7.94
CA GLU A 52 -1.09 18.84 -9.16
C GLU A 52 -1.97 17.60 -9.36
N LEU A 53 -2.76 17.20 -8.36
CA LEU A 53 -3.70 16.07 -8.43
C LEU A 53 -5.17 16.53 -8.52
N GLU A 54 -5.44 17.83 -8.56
CA GLU A 54 -6.80 18.36 -8.63
C GLU A 54 -7.53 17.85 -9.89
N GLY A 55 -8.68 17.20 -9.71
CA GLY A 55 -9.44 16.59 -10.79
C GLY A 55 -8.83 15.32 -11.40
N ILE A 56 -7.71 14.81 -10.87
CA ILE A 56 -7.03 13.62 -11.36
C ILE A 56 -7.33 12.43 -10.44
N GLY A 57 -8.11 11.47 -10.94
CA GLY A 57 -8.43 10.22 -10.26
C GLY A 57 -7.77 9.00 -10.93
N GLY A 58 -8.01 7.81 -10.35
CA GLY A 58 -7.60 6.54 -10.95
C GLY A 58 -6.10 6.21 -10.87
N LEU A 59 -5.32 7.01 -10.14
CA LEU A 59 -3.88 6.77 -9.96
C LEU A 59 -3.62 5.76 -8.83
N TYR A 60 -2.62 4.89 -9.05
CA TYR A 60 -2.01 4.13 -7.97
C TYR A 60 -0.86 4.94 -7.37
N LEU A 61 -0.95 5.30 -6.10
CA LEU A 61 0.02 6.18 -5.43
C LEU A 61 0.81 5.42 -4.36
N GLU A 62 2.11 5.66 -4.31
CA GLU A 62 3.04 5.22 -3.25
C GLU A 62 4.14 6.28 -3.10
N ASP A 63 4.73 6.41 -1.92
CA ASP A 63 5.86 7.33 -1.67
C ASP A 63 5.70 8.77 -2.21
N CYS A 64 4.50 9.35 -2.04
CA CYS A 64 4.15 10.69 -2.55
C CYS A 64 4.35 10.88 -4.06
N GLN A 65 4.16 9.82 -4.84
CA GLN A 65 4.22 9.84 -6.30
C GLN A 65 3.26 8.82 -6.92
N GLN A 66 3.09 8.88 -8.25
CA GLN A 66 2.47 7.79 -8.98
C GLN A 66 3.40 6.56 -8.97
N ALA A 67 2.87 5.43 -8.54
CA ALA A 67 3.56 4.16 -8.55
C ALA A 67 3.81 3.69 -9.99
N ILE A 68 4.87 2.92 -10.19
CA ILE A 68 5.16 2.23 -11.46
C ILE A 68 4.69 0.77 -11.40
N PRO A 69 4.53 0.08 -12.54
CA PRO A 69 4.29 -1.36 -12.53
C PRO A 69 5.38 -2.09 -11.73
N TYR A 70 4.96 -3.08 -10.94
CA TYR A 70 5.85 -3.94 -10.18
C TYR A 70 6.90 -4.57 -11.11
N ASN A 71 8.18 -4.40 -10.74
CA ASN A 71 9.31 -5.05 -11.39
C ASN A 71 10.24 -5.64 -10.32
N PRO A 72 10.37 -6.98 -10.25
CA PRO A 72 11.21 -7.64 -9.25
C PRO A 72 12.71 -7.31 -9.38
N GLU A 73 13.16 -6.83 -10.54
CA GLU A 73 14.54 -6.38 -10.74
C GLU A 73 14.80 -4.98 -10.13
N ILE A 74 13.74 -4.19 -9.91
CA ILE A 74 13.84 -2.83 -9.34
C ILE A 74 13.60 -2.89 -7.82
N SER A 75 12.54 -3.58 -7.40
CA SER A 75 12.12 -3.62 -5.99
C SER A 75 11.24 -4.83 -5.73
N THR A 76 11.34 -5.39 -4.53
CA THR A 76 10.45 -6.44 -4.03
C THR A 76 9.30 -5.89 -3.18
N LEU A 77 9.27 -4.58 -2.91
CA LEU A 77 8.35 -3.96 -1.94
C LEU A 77 7.45 -2.86 -2.55
N THR A 78 7.77 -2.38 -3.74
CA THR A 78 7.11 -1.21 -4.36
C THR A 78 6.59 -1.54 -5.75
N GLY A 79 5.66 -0.72 -6.22
CA GLY A 79 4.99 -0.86 -7.50
C GLY A 79 3.67 -1.61 -7.41
N TYR A 80 2.82 -1.41 -8.42
CA TYR A 80 1.52 -2.04 -8.50
C TYR A 80 1.54 -3.23 -9.46
N MET A 81 0.78 -4.27 -9.15
CA MET A 81 0.60 -5.39 -10.07
C MET A 81 -0.18 -4.93 -11.31
N PRO A 82 0.20 -5.30 -12.55
CA PRO A 82 -0.45 -4.78 -13.76
C PRO A 82 -1.97 -4.94 -13.79
N TYR A 83 -2.49 -6.04 -13.23
CA TYR A 83 -3.92 -6.29 -13.14
C TYR A 83 -4.68 -5.35 -12.20
N ALA A 84 -4.00 -4.59 -11.35
CA ALA A 84 -4.63 -3.63 -10.42
C ALA A 84 -5.31 -2.47 -11.13
N LEU A 85 -4.95 -2.19 -12.40
CA LEU A 85 -5.56 -1.15 -13.24
C LEU A 85 -6.47 -1.74 -14.33
N ASN A 86 -6.85 -3.02 -14.23
CA ASN A 86 -7.75 -3.64 -15.20
C ASN A 86 -9.20 -3.20 -14.93
N ALA A 87 -9.77 -2.41 -15.85
CA ALA A 87 -11.12 -1.87 -15.74
C ALA A 87 -12.21 -2.96 -15.78
N ASP A 88 -12.05 -3.96 -16.65
CA ASP A 88 -13.02 -5.06 -16.78
C ASP A 88 -13.11 -5.88 -15.48
N HIS A 89 -11.95 -6.16 -14.84
CA HIS A 89 -11.90 -6.83 -13.54
C HIS A 89 -12.57 -5.97 -12.45
N ALA A 90 -12.36 -4.65 -12.48
CA ALA A 90 -12.96 -3.73 -11.52
C ALA A 90 -14.49 -3.70 -11.66
N GLU A 91 -15.02 -3.66 -12.89
CA GLU A 91 -16.47 -3.70 -13.16
C GLU A 91 -17.11 -5.02 -12.72
N GLN A 92 -16.44 -6.14 -12.99
CA GLN A 92 -16.88 -7.46 -12.52
C GLN A 92 -16.92 -7.54 -10.98
N LEU A 93 -15.86 -7.06 -10.32
CA LEU A 93 -15.80 -7.03 -8.86
C LEU A 93 -16.90 -6.13 -8.28
N TRP A 94 -17.14 -4.97 -8.89
CA TRP A 94 -18.19 -4.05 -8.47
C TRP A 94 -19.57 -4.70 -8.54
N THR A 95 -19.90 -5.34 -9.65
CA THR A 95 -21.18 -6.07 -9.85
C THR A 95 -21.39 -7.16 -8.80
N ILE A 96 -20.32 -7.85 -8.39
CA ILE A 96 -20.39 -8.87 -7.33
C ILE A 96 -20.57 -8.19 -5.97
N ALA A 97 -19.85 -7.11 -5.70
CA ALA A 97 -19.91 -6.39 -4.44
C ALA A 97 -21.32 -5.83 -4.19
N GLU A 98 -21.95 -5.20 -5.18
CA GLU A 98 -23.33 -4.68 -5.09
C GLU A 98 -24.31 -5.77 -4.64
N LYS A 99 -24.24 -6.95 -5.26
CA LYS A 99 -25.07 -8.10 -4.87
C LYS A 99 -24.81 -8.58 -3.44
N LEU A 100 -23.58 -8.49 -2.96
CA LEU A 100 -23.22 -8.92 -1.60
C LEU A 100 -23.71 -7.95 -0.53
N VAL A 101 -23.84 -6.67 -0.86
CA VAL A 101 -24.32 -5.62 0.07
C VAL A 101 -25.78 -5.21 -0.19
N GLU A 102 -26.48 -5.92 -1.08
CA GLU A 102 -27.89 -5.69 -1.45
C GLU A 102 -28.16 -4.27 -1.99
N LEU A 103 -27.23 -3.73 -2.79
CA LEU A 103 -27.38 -2.48 -3.55
C LEU A 103 -27.81 -2.73 -5.00
#